data_AF-A0A9P9WFS7-F1
#
_entry.id   AF-A0A9P9WFS7-F1
#
_cell.length_a   1.000
_cell.length_b   1.000
_cell.length_c   1.000
_cell.angle_alpha   90.00
_cell.angle_beta   90.00
_cell.angle_gamma   90.00
#
_symmetry.space_group_name_H-M   'P 1'
#
loop_
_entity.id
_entity.type
_entity.pdbx_description
1 polymer ?
#
loop_
_entity_poly.entity_id
_entity_poly.type
_entity_poly.pdbx_seq_one_letter_code
_entity_poly.pdbx_strand_id
1 'polypeptide(L)'
;MPLSRMLGVVSRTTLLPSQAARHAPLAILPNGVLIRSALIAAISSKRLLLLPSLKLLSFFSKPDRGFMLHPEKNPFIHVLLKKTFYNQFCAGETRAQAKQCVKALKDLGFKGVILTYARETVFDNDSKSGNMQGVEEVEDKEATSSKASFCPSIEEWRVGTLKTIELIAEGDMLALKMTGAGSKVTAAFVAEQTVPQQFLDALDEICAACKARSIRIIVDGESQHFQKGIAATTLQLMNRFNRDGSAIIFNTYQAYLKHTPKVIAEHLEVASQEGFTLGLKLVRGAYMLSDDRSLIHDTKQETDDAYNHITT
;
A
#
# COMPACT_ATOMS: atom_id res chain seq x y z
N MET A 1 20.18 -14.39 75.22
CA MET A 1 21.11 -15.54 75.02
C MET A 1 20.36 -16.64 74.28
N PRO A 2 20.97 -17.30 73.27
CA PRO A 2 21.03 -16.74 71.91
C PRO A 2 20.56 -17.67 70.77
N LEU A 3 20.24 -17.02 69.64
CA LEU A 3 20.52 -17.31 68.23
C LEU A 3 20.51 -18.77 67.68
N SER A 4 19.74 -18.99 66.62
CA SER A 4 20.34 -19.16 65.27
C SER A 4 19.31 -18.99 64.14
N ARG A 5 19.39 -17.87 63.42
CA ARG A 5 18.78 -17.67 62.10
C ARG A 5 19.83 -18.04 61.06
N MET A 6 19.65 -19.15 60.34
CA MET A 6 20.39 -19.41 59.11
C MET A 6 19.75 -18.59 57.98
N LEU A 7 20.29 -17.40 57.73
CA LEU A 7 20.11 -16.70 56.47
C LEU A 7 21.21 -17.19 55.52
N GLY A 8 20.85 -18.13 54.65
CA GLY A 8 21.67 -18.50 53.50
C GLY A 8 21.72 -17.32 52.54
N VAL A 9 22.87 -16.66 52.46
CA VAL A 9 23.17 -15.67 51.42
C VAL A 9 23.30 -16.41 50.10
N VAL A 10 22.22 -16.48 49.34
CA VAL A 10 22.28 -16.88 47.93
C VAL A 10 22.93 -15.72 47.18
N SER A 11 24.22 -15.84 46.93
CA SER A 11 24.96 -14.94 46.04
C SER A 11 24.38 -15.11 44.63
N ARG A 12 23.42 -14.27 44.25
CA ARG A 12 23.01 -14.10 42.85
C ARG A 12 24.18 -13.47 42.11
N THR A 13 25.02 -14.30 41.53
CA THR A 13 25.94 -13.88 40.46
C THR A 13 25.07 -13.34 39.34
N THR A 14 24.89 -12.02 39.28
CA THR A 14 24.39 -11.33 38.10
C THR A 14 25.38 -11.59 36.98
N LEU A 15 25.13 -12.62 36.19
CA LEU A 15 25.73 -12.77 34.88
C LEU A 15 25.31 -11.53 34.09
N LEU A 16 26.22 -10.58 33.95
CA LEU A 16 26.11 -9.50 32.96
C LEU A 16 25.75 -10.18 31.63
N PRO A 17 24.73 -9.69 30.90
CA PRO A 17 24.46 -10.19 29.56
C PRO A 17 25.78 -10.16 28.81
N SER A 18 26.19 -11.31 28.27
CA SER A 18 27.25 -11.39 27.27
C SER A 18 27.06 -10.20 26.33
N GLN A 19 28.10 -9.37 26.20
CA GLN A 19 28.13 -8.33 25.17
C GLN A 19 28.11 -9.06 23.82
N ALA A 20 26.92 -9.46 23.38
CA ALA A 20 26.69 -9.92 22.03
C ALA A 20 27.26 -8.83 21.14
N ALA A 21 28.28 -9.17 20.36
CA ALA A 21 29.01 -8.22 19.54
C ALA A 21 28.00 -7.36 18.78
N ARG A 22 27.95 -6.06 19.07
CA ARG A 22 27.00 -5.15 18.43
C ARG A 22 27.33 -5.13 16.94
N HIS A 23 26.59 -5.91 16.16
CA HIS A 23 26.72 -5.90 14.71
C HIS A 23 26.39 -4.48 14.24
N ALA A 24 27.12 -3.99 13.22
CA ALA A 24 26.79 -2.71 12.62
C ALA A 24 25.31 -2.72 12.19
N PRO A 25 24.55 -1.61 12.33
CA PRO A 25 23.10 -1.60 12.10
C PRO A 25 22.64 -2.16 10.75
N LEU A 26 23.51 -2.15 9.73
CA LEU A 26 23.22 -2.62 8.38
C LEU A 26 23.90 -3.95 8.02
N ALA A 27 24.60 -4.60 8.97
CA ALA A 27 25.38 -5.82 8.71
C ALA A 27 24.54 -7.01 8.24
N ILE A 28 23.23 -7.00 8.50
CA ILE A 28 22.28 -8.01 8.05
C ILE A 28 21.89 -7.86 6.56
N LEU A 29 22.11 -6.68 5.97
CA LEU A 29 21.70 -6.42 4.60
C LEU A 29 22.73 -6.97 3.60
N PRO A 30 22.28 -7.67 2.54
CA PRO A 30 23.18 -8.07 1.46
C PRO A 30 23.85 -6.87 0.80
N ASN A 31 25.15 -6.96 0.52
CA ASN A 31 25.92 -5.86 -0.10
C ASN A 31 25.26 -5.32 -1.38
N GLY A 32 24.68 -6.17 -2.22
CA GLY A 32 23.98 -5.75 -3.43
C GLY A 32 22.75 -4.89 -3.14
N VAL A 33 21.99 -5.19 -2.08
CA VAL A 33 20.85 -4.38 -1.63
C VAL A 33 21.34 -3.03 -1.09
N LEU A 34 22.42 -3.03 -0.32
CA LEU A 34 23.00 -1.81 0.24
C LEU A 34 23.50 -0.86 -0.85
N ILE A 35 24.31 -1.36 -1.80
CA ILE A 35 24.87 -0.57 -2.91
C ILE A 35 23.74 -0.01 -3.79
N ARG A 36 22.75 -0.84 -4.14
CA ARG A 36 21.59 -0.40 -4.94
C ARG A 36 20.78 0.66 -4.21
N SER A 37 20.50 0.46 -2.93
CA SER A 37 19.75 1.42 -2.12
C SER A 37 20.51 2.74 -1.98
N ALA A 38 21.83 2.70 -1.75
CA ALA A 38 22.68 3.87 -1.67
C ALA A 38 22.71 4.65 -2.99
N LEU A 39 22.84 3.95 -4.13
CA LEU A 39 22.80 4.56 -5.45
C LEU A 39 21.46 5.26 -5.72
N ILE A 40 20.35 4.57 -5.48
CA ILE A 40 19.01 5.11 -5.69
C ILE A 40 18.77 6.32 -4.78
N ALA A 41 19.13 6.23 -3.50
CA ALA A 41 19.02 7.34 -2.57
C ALA A 41 19.88 8.55 -2.98
N ALA A 42 21.10 8.31 -3.50
CA ALA A 42 21.97 9.39 -3.98
C ALA A 42 21.40 10.11 -5.20
N ILE A 43 20.73 9.39 -6.10
CA ILE A 43 20.04 9.95 -7.27
C ILE A 43 18.76 10.69 -6.83
N SER A 44 17.92 10.05 -6.02
CA SER A 44 16.60 10.57 -5.66
C SER A 44 16.65 11.76 -4.70
N SER A 45 17.69 11.86 -3.86
CA SER A 45 17.86 12.99 -2.93
C SER A 45 18.33 14.29 -3.61
N LYS A 46 18.79 14.23 -4.86
CA LYS A 46 19.30 15.40 -5.60
C LYS A 46 18.37 15.73 -6.75
N ARG A 47 17.66 16.87 -6.67
CA ARG A 47 16.71 17.32 -7.71
C ARG A 47 17.30 17.32 -9.13
N LEU A 48 18.58 17.71 -9.26
CA LEU A 48 19.31 17.73 -10.53
C LEU A 48 19.51 16.34 -11.15
N LEU A 49 19.51 15.27 -10.35
CA LEU A 49 19.62 13.89 -10.83
C LEU A 49 18.24 13.22 -10.94
N LEU A 50 17.35 13.52 -9.99
CA LEU A 50 16.01 12.97 -9.94
C LEU A 50 15.20 13.32 -11.20
N LEU A 51 15.11 14.61 -11.57
CA LEU A 51 14.25 15.01 -12.69
C LEU A 51 14.67 14.38 -14.03
N PRO A 52 15.96 14.38 -14.43
CA PRO A 52 16.40 13.64 -15.61
C PRO A 52 16.15 12.13 -15.51
N SER A 53 16.36 11.53 -14.33
CA SER A 53 16.11 10.09 -14.13
C SER A 53 14.64 9.72 -14.32
N LEU A 54 13.70 10.54 -13.83
CA LEU A 54 12.26 10.34 -14.03
C LEU A 54 11.87 10.50 -15.50
N LYS A 55 12.43 11.50 -16.20
CA LYS A 55 12.22 11.67 -17.64
C LYS A 55 12.73 10.46 -18.43
N LEU A 56 13.88 9.90 -18.04
CA LEU A 56 14.45 8.72 -18.66
C LEU A 56 13.61 7.46 -18.39
N LEU A 57 13.14 7.26 -17.15
CA LEU A 57 12.24 6.17 -16.81
C LEU A 57 10.91 6.28 -17.58
N SER A 58 10.32 7.48 -17.62
CA SER A 58 9.12 7.77 -18.41
C SER A 58 9.35 7.56 -19.92
N PHE A 59 10.56 7.83 -20.41
CA PHE A 59 10.92 7.57 -21.79
C PHE A 59 10.88 6.07 -22.12
N PHE A 60 11.39 5.23 -21.21
CA PHE A 60 11.43 3.77 -21.34
C PHE A 60 10.10 3.08 -21.05
N SER A 61 9.21 3.68 -20.24
CA SER A 61 7.94 3.08 -19.87
C SER A 61 6.83 3.20 -20.93
N LYS A 62 7.08 3.89 -22.05
CA LYS A 62 6.07 4.07 -23.12
C LYS A 62 6.01 2.84 -24.03
N PRO A 63 4.82 2.34 -24.40
CA PRO A 63 4.66 1.13 -25.21
C PRO A 63 5.15 1.27 -26.66
N ASP A 64 5.08 2.47 -27.25
CA ASP A 64 5.40 2.74 -28.65
C ASP A 64 6.91 2.90 -28.93
N ARG A 65 7.74 2.02 -28.37
CA ARG A 65 9.19 2.03 -28.62
C ARG A 65 9.59 0.91 -29.57
N GLY A 66 10.40 1.25 -30.57
CA GLY A 66 11.05 0.28 -31.44
C GLY A 66 11.87 -0.73 -30.63
N PHE A 67 12.11 -1.90 -31.22
CA PHE A 67 12.72 -3.07 -30.55
C PHE A 67 13.95 -2.74 -29.69
N MET A 68 14.86 -1.89 -30.17
CA MET A 68 16.12 -1.56 -29.48
C MET A 68 15.93 -0.79 -28.17
N LEU A 69 14.83 -0.06 -27.99
CA LEU A 69 14.63 0.83 -26.84
C LEU A 69 13.49 0.37 -25.92
N HIS A 70 12.83 -0.74 -26.25
CA HIS A 70 11.72 -1.27 -25.48
C HIS A 70 12.23 -2.20 -24.37
N PRO A 71 11.97 -1.91 -23.07
CA PRO A 71 12.45 -2.69 -21.95
C PRO A 71 12.14 -4.18 -22.03
N GLU A 72 10.93 -4.56 -22.46
CA GLU A 72 10.54 -5.98 -22.57
C GLU A 72 11.12 -6.70 -23.80
N LYS A 73 11.55 -5.95 -24.83
CA LYS A 73 12.01 -6.55 -26.09
C LYS A 73 13.53 -6.59 -26.19
N ASN A 74 14.22 -5.64 -25.55
CA ASN A 74 15.68 -5.60 -25.50
C ASN A 74 16.20 -6.24 -24.19
N PRO A 75 16.83 -7.44 -24.24
CA PRO A 75 17.30 -8.13 -23.04
C PRO A 75 18.33 -7.34 -22.23
N PHE A 76 19.15 -6.50 -22.87
CA PHE A 76 20.16 -5.70 -22.18
C PHE A 76 19.50 -4.60 -21.34
N ILE A 77 18.55 -3.87 -21.93
CA ILE A 77 17.79 -2.83 -21.22
C ILE A 77 16.95 -3.47 -20.11
N HIS A 78 16.30 -4.61 -20.40
CA HIS A 78 15.55 -5.38 -19.42
C HIS A 78 16.43 -5.72 -18.21
N VAL A 79 17.58 -6.37 -18.42
CA VAL A 79 18.48 -6.79 -17.34
C VAL A 79 19.04 -5.60 -16.58
N LEU A 80 19.38 -4.51 -17.27
CA LEU A 80 19.87 -3.28 -16.65
C LEU A 80 18.82 -2.68 -15.72
N LEU A 81 17.60 -2.42 -16.23
CA LEU A 81 16.49 -1.87 -15.44
C LEU A 81 16.13 -2.80 -14.28
N LYS A 82 16.13 -4.11 -14.54
CA LYS A 82 15.80 -5.13 -13.55
C LYS A 82 16.76 -5.14 -12.37
N LYS A 83 18.07 -5.20 -12.67
CA LYS A 83 19.12 -5.27 -11.63
C LYS A 83 19.30 -3.96 -10.87
N THR A 84 18.97 -2.82 -11.48
CA THR A 84 19.18 -1.49 -10.89
C THR A 84 17.93 -0.93 -10.20
N PHE A 85 16.88 -0.62 -10.94
CA PHE A 85 15.70 0.08 -10.44
C PHE A 85 14.59 -0.88 -10.01
N TYR A 86 14.22 -1.84 -10.87
CA TYR A 86 13.05 -2.69 -10.66
C TYR A 86 13.14 -3.49 -9.36
N ASN A 87 14.26 -4.20 -9.13
CA ASN A 87 14.45 -5.01 -7.93
C ASN A 87 14.53 -4.19 -6.62
N GLN A 88 14.57 -2.85 -6.69
CA GLN A 88 14.44 -2.00 -5.51
C GLN A 88 12.98 -1.83 -5.09
N PHE A 89 12.06 -1.72 -6.05
CA PHE A 89 10.67 -1.31 -5.81
C PHE A 89 9.65 -2.42 -6.05
N CYS A 90 9.98 -3.39 -6.91
CA CYS A 90 9.09 -4.47 -7.30
C CYS A 90 9.55 -5.78 -6.68
N ALA A 91 8.60 -6.53 -6.10
CA ALA A 91 8.87 -7.84 -5.49
C ALA A 91 9.20 -8.93 -6.53
N GLY A 92 8.87 -8.69 -7.80
CA GLY A 92 9.12 -9.60 -8.91
C GLY A 92 8.04 -9.46 -9.99
N GLU A 93 8.30 -10.03 -11.15
CA GLU A 93 7.35 -10.07 -12.29
C GLU A 93 6.45 -11.31 -12.23
N THR A 94 6.83 -12.30 -11.41
CA THR A 94 6.12 -13.57 -11.28
C THR A 94 5.77 -13.84 -9.83
N ARG A 95 4.73 -14.66 -9.60
CA ARG A 95 4.35 -15.13 -8.26
C ARG A 95 5.49 -15.80 -7.51
N ALA A 96 6.32 -16.57 -8.22
CA ALA A 96 7.46 -17.27 -7.63
C ALA A 96 8.53 -16.27 -7.13
N GLN A 97 8.84 -15.26 -7.94
CA GLN A 97 9.78 -14.20 -7.55
C GLN A 97 9.23 -13.38 -6.38
N ALA A 98 7.94 -13.03 -6.40
CA ALA A 98 7.30 -12.31 -5.29
C ALA A 98 7.36 -13.12 -3.98
N LYS A 99 7.06 -14.43 -4.01
CA LYS A 99 7.21 -15.33 -2.84
C LYS A 99 8.65 -15.39 -2.34
N GLN A 100 9.63 -15.46 -3.24
CA GLN A 100 11.04 -15.47 -2.87
C GLN A 100 11.47 -14.15 -2.23
N CYS A 101 10.98 -13.02 -2.75
CA CYS A 101 11.20 -11.69 -2.18
C CYS A 101 10.61 -11.58 -0.77
N VAL A 102 9.36 -11.99 -0.58
CA VAL A 102 8.70 -12.02 0.75
C VAL A 102 9.50 -12.88 1.72
N LYS A 103 9.95 -14.08 1.29
CA LYS A 103 10.79 -14.93 2.12
C LYS A 103 12.09 -14.24 2.51
N ALA A 104 12.79 -13.63 1.54
CA ALA A 104 14.03 -12.91 1.81
C ALA A 104 13.83 -11.75 2.80
N LEU A 105 12.72 -11.00 2.71
CA LEU A 105 12.37 -9.98 3.71
C LEU A 105 12.13 -10.60 5.09
N LYS A 106 11.41 -11.71 5.18
CA LYS A 106 11.20 -12.41 6.46
C LYS A 106 12.49 -12.93 7.07
N ASP A 107 13.40 -13.47 6.24
CA ASP A 107 14.72 -13.93 6.67
C ASP A 107 15.59 -12.77 7.22
N LEU A 108 15.34 -11.53 6.79
CA LEU A 108 15.97 -10.31 7.34
C LEU A 108 15.33 -9.84 8.66
N GLY A 109 14.25 -10.48 9.13
CA GLY A 109 13.57 -10.16 10.38
C GLY A 109 12.30 -9.31 10.24
N PHE A 110 11.84 -9.03 9.02
CA PHE A 110 10.54 -8.40 8.81
C PHE A 110 9.42 -9.37 9.21
N LYS A 111 8.54 -8.95 10.13
CA LYS A 111 7.47 -9.81 10.66
C LYS A 111 6.26 -9.98 9.74
N GLY A 112 6.09 -9.06 8.80
CA GLY A 112 4.98 -9.07 7.86
C GLY A 112 5.28 -8.20 6.66
N VAL A 113 4.68 -8.58 5.53
CA VAL A 113 4.75 -7.86 4.26
C VAL A 113 3.33 -7.50 3.82
N ILE A 114 3.18 -6.33 3.20
CA ILE A 114 1.92 -5.91 2.59
C ILE A 114 2.01 -6.24 1.09
N LEU A 115 1.09 -7.06 0.60
CA LEU A 115 1.01 -7.47 -0.81
C LEU A 115 -0.18 -6.77 -1.48
N THR A 116 0.01 -6.29 -2.70
CA THR A 116 -1.03 -5.57 -3.46
C THR A 116 -1.12 -6.09 -4.88
N TYR A 117 -2.36 -6.18 -5.41
CA TYR A 117 -2.58 -6.29 -6.84
C TYR A 117 -2.47 -4.87 -7.43
N ALA A 118 -1.36 -4.59 -8.11
CA ALA A 118 -0.90 -3.23 -8.39
C ALA A 118 -1.67 -2.47 -9.49
N ARG A 119 -2.95 -2.81 -9.77
CA ARG A 119 -3.80 -2.11 -10.74
C ARG A 119 -4.51 -0.93 -10.06
N GLU A 120 -4.42 0.26 -10.65
CA GLU A 120 -5.08 1.47 -10.14
C GLU A 120 -5.39 2.49 -11.23
N THR A 121 -6.35 3.39 -11.00
CA THR A 121 -6.58 4.59 -11.81
C THR A 121 -5.92 5.79 -11.14
N VAL A 122 -4.94 6.40 -11.80
CA VAL A 122 -4.28 7.61 -11.32
C VAL A 122 -4.88 8.83 -12.01
N PHE A 123 -5.36 9.80 -11.23
CA PHE A 123 -5.91 11.06 -11.72
C PHE A 123 -4.90 12.20 -11.55
N ASP A 124 -4.80 13.04 -12.57
CA ASP A 124 -3.96 14.24 -12.61
C ASP A 124 -4.86 15.48 -12.70
N ASN A 125 -4.82 16.32 -11.67
CA ASN A 125 -5.68 17.49 -11.52
C ASN A 125 -5.35 18.62 -12.51
N ASP A 126 -4.10 18.75 -12.94
CA ASP A 126 -3.67 19.79 -13.89
C ASP A 126 -4.18 19.48 -15.29
N SER A 127 -4.08 18.21 -15.71
CA SER A 127 -4.57 17.74 -17.01
C SER A 127 -6.05 17.35 -17.03
N LYS A 128 -6.69 17.24 -15.85
CA LYS A 128 -8.05 16.73 -15.67
C LYS A 128 -8.25 15.36 -16.34
N SER A 129 -7.24 14.50 -16.28
CA SER A 129 -7.26 13.19 -16.92
C SER A 129 -6.98 12.07 -15.91
N GLY A 130 -7.65 10.94 -16.09
CA GLY A 130 -7.44 9.72 -15.32
C GLY A 130 -6.96 8.60 -16.24
N ASN A 131 -5.88 7.92 -15.86
CA ASN A 131 -5.32 6.81 -16.63
C ASN A 131 -5.15 5.58 -15.75
N MET A 132 -5.50 4.39 -16.26
CA MET A 132 -5.19 3.13 -15.59
C MET A 132 -3.68 2.87 -15.60
N GLN A 133 -3.13 2.39 -14.49
CA GLN A 133 -1.72 2.05 -14.34
C GLN A 133 -1.57 0.67 -13.69
N GLY A 134 -0.42 0.03 -13.94
CA GLY A 134 0.07 -1.13 -13.23
C GLY A 134 -0.07 -2.49 -13.94
N VAL A 135 -1.22 -2.75 -14.57
CA VAL A 135 -1.49 -3.97 -15.36
C VAL A 135 -2.08 -3.56 -16.71
N GLU A 136 -1.76 -4.29 -17.79
CA GLU A 136 -2.30 -4.03 -19.12
C GLU A 136 -3.84 -3.96 -19.10
N GLU A 137 -4.40 -2.96 -19.76
CA GLU A 137 -5.85 -2.79 -19.86
C GLU A 137 -6.45 -3.91 -20.72
N VAL A 138 -7.49 -4.55 -20.20
CA VAL A 138 -8.50 -5.16 -21.07
C VAL A 138 -9.38 -4.02 -21.58
N GLU A 139 -9.35 -3.76 -22.89
CA GLU A 139 -10.23 -2.79 -23.53
C GLU A 139 -11.69 -3.14 -23.20
N ASP A 140 -12.35 -2.30 -22.40
CA ASP A 140 -13.79 -2.34 -22.20
C ASP A 140 -14.44 -1.87 -23.51
N LYS A 141 -14.63 -2.77 -24.48
CA LYS A 141 -15.52 -2.49 -25.62
C LYS A 141 -16.91 -2.26 -25.06
N GLU A 142 -17.36 -1.01 -25.12
CA GLU A 142 -18.68 -0.57 -24.67
C GLU A 142 -19.77 -1.52 -25.18
N ALA A 143 -20.24 -2.42 -24.32
CA ALA A 143 -21.45 -3.18 -24.57
C ALA A 143 -22.63 -2.28 -24.21
N THR A 144 -23.12 -1.56 -25.21
CA THR A 144 -24.40 -0.86 -25.22
C THR A 144 -25.54 -1.85 -24.98
N SER A 145 -25.82 -2.26 -23.74
CA SER A 145 -27.10 -2.91 -23.41
C SER A 145 -27.45 -2.84 -21.93
N SER A 146 -28.74 -2.58 -21.71
CA SER A 146 -29.40 -2.12 -20.49
C SER A 146 -29.88 -3.26 -19.57
N LYS A 147 -28.97 -4.15 -19.13
CA LYS A 147 -29.21 -5.07 -18.00
C LYS A 147 -27.96 -5.15 -17.16
N ALA A 148 -28.11 -5.10 -15.82
CA ALA A 148 -27.05 -5.12 -14.79
C ALA A 148 -25.77 -5.78 -15.31
N SER A 149 -24.89 -4.94 -15.87
CA SER A 149 -23.89 -5.38 -16.84
C SER A 149 -22.65 -5.82 -16.09
N PHE A 150 -22.35 -7.11 -16.19
CA PHE A 150 -21.04 -7.65 -15.89
C PHE A 150 -19.97 -6.75 -16.51
N CYS A 151 -18.99 -6.37 -15.68
CA CYS A 151 -17.90 -5.49 -16.01
C CYS A 151 -16.59 -6.30 -15.98
N PRO A 152 -15.94 -6.49 -17.13
CA PRO A 152 -14.67 -7.23 -17.22
C PRO A 152 -13.57 -6.65 -16.32
N SER A 153 -13.47 -5.32 -16.24
CA SER A 153 -12.50 -4.62 -15.39
C SER A 153 -12.68 -4.92 -13.89
N ILE A 154 -13.93 -4.99 -13.41
CA ILE A 154 -14.23 -5.39 -12.01
C ILE A 154 -13.85 -6.85 -11.78
N GLU A 155 -14.18 -7.74 -12.72
CA GLU A 155 -13.87 -9.17 -12.60
C GLU A 155 -12.36 -9.43 -12.58
N GLU A 156 -11.60 -8.79 -13.46
CA GLU A 156 -10.16 -8.93 -13.50
C GLU A 156 -9.50 -8.41 -12.22
N TRP A 157 -9.96 -7.28 -11.70
CA TRP A 157 -9.52 -6.76 -10.41
C TRP A 157 -9.83 -7.72 -9.25
N ARG A 158 -11.05 -8.28 -9.21
CA ARG A 158 -11.46 -9.30 -8.23
C ARG A 158 -10.53 -10.51 -8.28
N VAL A 159 -10.36 -11.09 -9.47
CA VAL A 159 -9.53 -12.28 -9.70
C VAL A 159 -8.07 -12.01 -9.35
N GLY A 160 -7.52 -10.86 -9.76
CA GLY A 160 -6.15 -10.45 -9.42
C GLY A 160 -5.93 -10.29 -7.92
N THR A 161 -6.92 -9.73 -7.22
CA THR A 161 -6.89 -9.55 -5.76
C THR A 161 -6.97 -10.89 -5.02
N LEU A 162 -7.89 -11.79 -5.41
CA LEU A 162 -8.00 -13.13 -4.82
C LEU A 162 -6.73 -13.96 -5.05
N LYS A 163 -6.15 -13.89 -6.25
CA LYS A 163 -4.85 -14.50 -6.56
C LYS A 163 -3.72 -13.92 -5.71
N THR A 164 -3.81 -12.64 -5.32
CA THR A 164 -2.84 -12.02 -4.40
C THR A 164 -3.04 -12.53 -2.98
N ILE A 165 -4.28 -12.72 -2.54
CA ILE A 165 -4.61 -13.34 -1.24
C ILE A 165 -3.99 -14.74 -1.11
N GLU A 166 -3.98 -15.54 -2.17
CA GLU A 166 -3.31 -16.87 -2.19
C GLU A 166 -1.80 -16.80 -1.86
N LEU A 167 -1.15 -15.64 -2.05
CA LEU A 167 0.27 -15.44 -1.78
C LEU A 167 0.55 -14.97 -0.34
N ILE A 168 -0.46 -14.46 0.36
CA ILE A 168 -0.33 -13.91 1.72
C ILE A 168 -0.11 -15.05 2.70
N ALA A 169 0.97 -14.99 3.47
CA ALA A 169 1.25 -15.90 4.57
C ALA A 169 0.85 -15.29 5.92
N GLU A 170 0.95 -16.07 7.00
CA GLU A 170 0.69 -15.57 8.34
C GLU A 170 1.54 -14.33 8.66
N GLY A 171 0.91 -13.33 9.29
CA GLY A 171 1.51 -12.04 9.62
C GLY A 171 1.54 -11.01 8.48
N ASP A 172 1.35 -11.45 7.24
CA ASP A 172 1.26 -10.56 6.07
C ASP A 172 -0.12 -9.93 5.94
N MET A 173 -0.24 -8.90 5.11
CA MET A 173 -1.48 -8.14 4.90
C MET A 173 -1.76 -7.95 3.41
N LEU A 174 -3.04 -7.76 3.09
CA LEU A 174 -3.47 -7.32 1.77
C LEU A 174 -3.52 -5.80 1.74
N ALA A 175 -2.95 -5.18 0.71
CA ALA A 175 -3.30 -3.81 0.31
C ALA A 175 -4.27 -3.86 -0.88
N LEU A 176 -5.34 -3.08 -0.79
CA LEU A 176 -6.43 -3.04 -1.75
C LEU A 176 -6.52 -1.64 -2.38
N LYS A 177 -6.38 -1.56 -3.70
CA LYS A 177 -6.61 -0.35 -4.49
C LYS A 177 -7.95 -0.47 -5.19
N MET A 178 -8.94 0.31 -4.76
CA MET A 178 -10.32 0.16 -5.23
C MET A 178 -10.51 0.72 -6.64
N THR A 179 -9.76 1.76 -7.01
CA THR A 179 -9.87 2.34 -8.37
C THR A 179 -9.37 1.37 -9.45
N GLY A 180 -8.61 0.34 -9.07
CA GLY A 180 -8.20 -0.74 -9.96
C GLY A 180 -9.37 -1.54 -10.53
N ALA A 181 -10.56 -1.43 -9.94
CA ALA A 181 -11.78 -2.06 -10.45
C ALA A 181 -12.36 -1.40 -11.71
N GLY A 182 -11.80 -0.27 -12.16
CA GLY A 182 -12.12 0.32 -13.46
C GLY A 182 -13.06 1.52 -13.42
N SER A 183 -13.32 2.06 -14.61
CA SER A 183 -13.97 3.35 -14.84
C SER A 183 -15.40 3.43 -14.27
N LYS A 184 -16.17 2.34 -14.30
CA LYS A 184 -17.52 2.32 -13.71
C LYS A 184 -17.50 2.57 -12.19
N VAL A 185 -16.50 2.03 -11.50
CA VAL A 185 -16.34 2.22 -10.04
C VAL A 185 -15.81 3.61 -9.75
N THR A 186 -14.80 4.07 -10.48
CA THR A 186 -14.24 5.41 -10.28
C THR A 186 -15.24 6.52 -10.62
N ALA A 187 -16.04 6.37 -11.66
CA ALA A 187 -17.13 7.30 -11.99
C ALA A 187 -18.17 7.39 -10.87
N ALA A 188 -18.55 6.24 -10.28
CA ALA A 188 -19.46 6.22 -9.13
C ALA A 188 -18.84 6.88 -7.88
N PHE A 189 -17.54 6.68 -7.61
CA PHE A 189 -16.84 7.37 -6.53
C PHE A 189 -16.84 8.88 -6.68
N VAL A 190 -16.56 9.39 -7.89
CA VAL A 190 -16.55 10.84 -8.18
C VAL A 190 -17.96 11.43 -8.08
N ALA A 191 -18.96 10.71 -8.59
CA ALA A 191 -20.36 11.13 -8.54
C ALA A 191 -21.02 10.97 -7.16
N GLU A 192 -20.30 10.37 -6.19
CA GLU A 192 -20.82 9.99 -4.87
C GLU A 192 -22.10 9.13 -4.96
N GLN A 193 -22.16 8.26 -5.97
CA GLN A 193 -23.28 7.36 -6.23
C GLN A 193 -22.98 5.95 -5.71
N THR A 194 -24.02 5.12 -5.63
CA THR A 194 -23.86 3.71 -5.35
C THR A 194 -22.99 3.06 -6.42
N VAL A 195 -21.93 2.39 -5.98
CA VAL A 195 -21.04 1.61 -6.85
C VAL A 195 -21.77 0.39 -7.45
N PRO A 196 -21.29 -0.18 -8.57
CA PRO A 196 -21.92 -1.35 -9.19
C PRO A 196 -22.05 -2.53 -8.21
N GLN A 197 -23.18 -3.24 -8.25
CA GLN A 197 -23.41 -4.40 -7.38
C GLN A 197 -22.30 -5.46 -7.51
N GLN A 198 -21.80 -5.72 -8.72
CA GLN A 198 -20.68 -6.64 -8.94
C GLN A 198 -19.43 -6.26 -8.13
N PHE A 199 -19.16 -4.96 -7.94
CA PHE A 199 -18.03 -4.50 -7.14
C PHE A 199 -18.27 -4.73 -5.65
N LEU A 200 -19.50 -4.54 -5.16
CA LEU A 200 -19.87 -4.87 -3.78
C LEU A 200 -19.74 -6.37 -3.51
N ASP A 201 -20.22 -7.20 -4.43
CA ASP A 201 -20.13 -8.67 -4.33
C ASP A 201 -18.64 -9.12 -4.32
N ALA A 202 -17.81 -8.51 -5.17
CA ALA A 202 -16.37 -8.76 -5.20
C ALA A 202 -15.68 -8.36 -3.88
N LEU A 203 -16.02 -7.18 -3.33
CA LEU A 203 -15.51 -6.73 -2.03
C LEU A 203 -15.91 -7.68 -0.90
N ASP A 204 -17.14 -8.18 -0.92
CA ASP A 204 -17.63 -9.13 0.08
C ASP A 204 -16.88 -10.46 0.03
N GLU A 205 -16.64 -10.99 -1.16
CA GLU A 205 -15.84 -12.20 -1.35
C GLU A 205 -14.39 -12.01 -0.86
N ILE A 206 -13.76 -10.89 -1.22
CA ILE A 206 -12.41 -10.52 -0.78
C ILE A 206 -12.34 -10.41 0.75
N CYS A 207 -13.29 -9.70 1.36
CA CYS A 207 -13.34 -9.51 2.82
C CYS A 207 -13.60 -10.83 3.55
N ALA A 208 -14.51 -11.67 3.04
CA ALA A 208 -14.77 -13.00 3.60
C ALA A 208 -13.54 -13.92 3.52
N ALA A 209 -12.86 -13.95 2.37
CA ALA A 209 -11.65 -14.75 2.17
C ALA A 209 -10.52 -14.31 3.12
N CYS A 210 -10.34 -12.99 3.32
CA CYS A 210 -9.37 -12.46 4.27
C CYS A 210 -9.76 -12.76 5.72
N LYS A 211 -11.02 -12.56 6.11
CA LYS A 211 -11.50 -12.85 7.48
C LYS A 211 -11.32 -14.32 7.84
N ALA A 212 -11.66 -15.24 6.93
CA ALA A 212 -11.49 -16.68 7.13
C ALA A 212 -10.04 -17.12 7.39
N ARG A 213 -9.07 -16.31 6.94
CA ARG A 213 -7.63 -16.57 7.10
C ARG A 213 -6.93 -15.59 8.06
N SER A 214 -7.70 -14.78 8.79
CA SER A 214 -7.19 -13.72 9.67
C SER A 214 -6.21 -12.76 8.98
N ILE A 215 -6.41 -12.50 7.69
CA ILE A 215 -5.62 -11.55 6.90
C ILE A 215 -6.19 -10.16 7.11
N ARG A 216 -5.34 -9.21 7.48
CA ARG A 216 -5.71 -7.79 7.55
C ARG A 216 -5.72 -7.19 6.14
N ILE A 217 -6.72 -6.34 5.89
CA ILE A 217 -6.90 -5.59 4.64
C ILE A 217 -6.59 -4.12 4.93
N ILE A 218 -5.71 -3.54 4.15
CA ILE A 218 -5.42 -2.12 4.12
C ILE A 218 -6.00 -1.58 2.82
N VAL A 219 -7.06 -0.78 2.90
CA VAL A 219 -7.53 -0.03 1.73
C VAL A 219 -6.58 1.16 1.55
N ASP A 220 -5.89 1.20 0.41
CA ASP A 220 -4.89 2.22 0.12
C ASP A 220 -5.56 3.59 -0.08
N GLY A 221 -4.85 4.64 0.33
CA GLY A 221 -5.26 6.02 0.06
C GLY A 221 -4.80 6.38 -1.35
N GLU A 222 -5.74 6.76 -2.20
CA GLU A 222 -5.53 7.06 -3.61
C GLU A 222 -5.64 8.59 -3.84
N SER A 223 -5.84 9.05 -5.09
CA SER A 223 -6.03 10.49 -5.36
C SER A 223 -7.29 11.02 -4.67
N GLN A 224 -7.24 12.30 -4.25
CA GLN A 224 -8.39 12.99 -3.67
C GLN A 224 -9.62 13.03 -4.58
N HIS A 225 -9.42 12.84 -5.89
CA HIS A 225 -10.52 12.74 -6.84
C HIS A 225 -11.46 11.55 -6.54
N PHE A 226 -10.95 10.45 -5.98
CA PHE A 226 -11.71 9.23 -5.66
C PHE A 226 -11.88 8.97 -4.16
N GLN A 227 -11.06 9.62 -3.33
CA GLN A 227 -10.86 9.25 -1.93
C GLN A 227 -12.14 9.26 -1.08
N LYS A 228 -13.11 10.14 -1.37
CA LYS A 228 -14.38 10.18 -0.66
C LYS A 228 -15.22 8.92 -0.86
N GLY A 229 -15.33 8.44 -2.10
CA GLY A 229 -16.03 7.19 -2.43
C GLY A 229 -15.33 5.95 -1.86
N ILE A 230 -13.99 5.94 -1.90
CA ILE A 230 -13.16 4.89 -1.28
C ILE A 230 -13.40 4.84 0.23
N ALA A 231 -13.33 5.99 0.91
CA ALA A 231 -13.51 6.09 2.34
C ALA A 231 -14.91 5.66 2.79
N ALA A 232 -15.96 6.14 2.10
CA ALA A 232 -17.34 5.75 2.38
C ALA A 232 -17.57 4.23 2.23
N THR A 233 -17.06 3.65 1.14
CA THR A 233 -17.13 2.19 0.90
C THR A 233 -16.37 1.43 1.99
N THR A 234 -15.18 1.91 2.38
CA THR A 234 -14.36 1.27 3.40
C THR A 234 -15.05 1.30 4.77
N LEU A 235 -15.68 2.42 5.15
CA LEU A 235 -16.47 2.50 6.39
C LEU A 235 -17.62 1.49 6.40
N GLN A 236 -18.35 1.33 5.29
CA GLN A 236 -19.40 0.32 5.17
C GLN A 236 -18.86 -1.11 5.36
N LEU A 237 -17.67 -1.40 4.83
CA LEU A 237 -17.02 -2.69 5.04
C LEU A 237 -16.57 -2.87 6.50
N MET A 238 -15.97 -1.85 7.13
CA MET A 238 -15.61 -1.93 8.56
C MET A 238 -16.85 -2.14 9.43
N ASN A 239 -17.94 -1.45 9.13
CA ASN A 239 -19.21 -1.60 9.81
C ASN A 239 -19.75 -3.04 9.75
N ARG A 240 -19.40 -3.82 8.73
CA ARG A 240 -19.81 -5.22 8.59
C ARG A 240 -18.79 -6.20 9.18
N PHE A 241 -17.50 -5.94 8.99
CA PHE A 241 -16.44 -6.93 9.25
C PHE A 241 -15.62 -6.66 10.53
N ASN A 242 -15.53 -5.42 11.02
CA ASN A 242 -14.77 -5.03 12.21
C ASN A 242 -15.66 -4.97 13.47
N ARG A 243 -16.53 -5.96 13.68
CA ARG A 243 -17.48 -6.00 14.81
C ARG A 243 -16.95 -6.71 16.06
N ASP A 244 -15.87 -7.49 15.92
CA ASP A 244 -15.37 -8.39 16.95
C ASP A 244 -14.33 -7.72 17.87
N GLY A 245 -14.45 -6.41 18.12
CA GLY A 245 -13.51 -5.63 18.94
C GLY A 245 -12.09 -5.50 18.36
N SER A 246 -11.89 -5.94 17.11
CA SER A 246 -10.61 -5.86 16.41
C SER A 246 -10.82 -5.37 14.98
N ALA A 247 -9.86 -4.60 14.47
CA ALA A 247 -9.85 -4.14 13.08
C ALA A 247 -9.19 -5.17 12.17
N ILE A 248 -9.94 -5.68 11.20
CA ILE A 248 -9.43 -6.48 10.09
C ILE A 248 -9.22 -5.59 8.87
N ILE A 249 -10.13 -4.65 8.65
CA ILE A 249 -10.11 -3.69 7.54
C ILE A 249 -9.63 -2.33 8.06
N PHE A 250 -8.67 -1.74 7.38
CA PHE A 250 -8.06 -0.45 7.71
C PHE A 250 -8.26 0.53 6.56
N ASN A 251 -8.70 1.74 6.87
CA ASN A 251 -8.74 2.84 5.93
C ASN A 251 -7.43 3.62 6.01
N THR A 252 -6.90 4.07 4.87
CA THR A 252 -5.70 4.90 4.83
C THR A 252 -6.07 6.37 4.88
N TYR A 253 -5.47 7.10 5.83
CA TYR A 253 -5.62 8.53 6.00
C TYR A 253 -4.31 9.23 5.66
N GLN A 254 -4.37 10.32 4.89
CA GLN A 254 -3.20 10.98 4.33
C GLN A 254 -2.98 12.35 5.01
N ALA A 255 -2.00 12.44 5.90
CA ALA A 255 -1.74 13.61 6.75
C ALA A 255 -1.24 14.87 6.02
N TYR A 256 -0.87 14.78 4.73
CA TYR A 256 -0.58 15.95 3.90
C TYR A 256 -1.80 16.83 3.63
N LEU A 257 -3.02 16.33 3.84
CA LEU A 257 -4.26 17.10 3.68
C LEU A 257 -4.60 17.86 4.96
N LYS A 258 -4.93 19.14 4.80
CA LYS A 258 -5.32 20.04 5.91
C LYS A 258 -6.51 19.52 6.71
N HIS A 259 -7.40 18.72 6.09
CA HIS A 259 -8.64 18.26 6.69
C HIS A 259 -8.54 16.88 7.36
N THR A 260 -7.42 16.15 7.23
CA THR A 260 -7.32 14.76 7.71
C THR A 260 -7.63 14.57 9.20
N PRO A 261 -7.16 15.43 10.14
CA PRO A 261 -7.51 15.28 11.56
C PRO A 261 -9.03 15.32 11.80
N LYS A 262 -9.74 16.21 11.09
CA LYS A 262 -11.19 16.36 11.20
C LYS A 262 -11.92 15.10 10.70
N VAL A 263 -11.51 14.57 9.54
CA VAL A 263 -12.13 13.36 8.97
C VAL A 263 -11.89 12.13 9.84
N ILE A 264 -10.73 12.02 10.50
CA ILE A 264 -10.47 10.95 11.47
C ILE A 264 -11.44 11.06 12.66
N ALA A 265 -11.62 12.25 13.23
CA ALA A 265 -12.56 12.48 14.32
C ALA A 265 -14.01 12.12 13.93
N GLU A 266 -14.44 12.53 12.74
CA GLU A 266 -15.77 12.18 12.21
C GLU A 266 -15.94 10.66 12.07
N HIS A 267 -14.94 9.96 11.53
CA HIS A 267 -15.03 8.50 11.36
C HIS A 267 -14.94 7.74 12.68
N LEU A 268 -14.21 8.25 13.68
CA LEU A 268 -14.21 7.72 15.04
C LEU A 268 -15.58 7.84 15.69
N GLU A 269 -16.24 8.99 15.52
CA GLU A 269 -17.58 9.22 16.03
C GLU A 269 -18.59 8.26 15.38
N VAL A 270 -18.55 8.12 14.05
CA VAL A 270 -19.40 7.14 13.32
C VAL A 270 -19.15 5.71 13.82
N ALA A 271 -17.89 5.32 13.99
CA ALA A 271 -17.53 3.99 14.49
C ALA A 271 -18.05 3.74 15.91
N SER A 272 -18.00 4.76 16.77
CA SER A 272 -18.55 4.74 18.13
C SER A 272 -20.07 4.59 18.13
N GLN A 273 -20.77 5.41 17.33
CA GLN A 273 -22.23 5.43 17.25
C GLN A 273 -22.80 4.13 16.65
N GLU A 274 -22.15 3.61 15.60
CA GLU A 274 -22.61 2.40 14.91
C GLU A 274 -22.07 1.11 15.52
N GLY A 275 -21.07 1.18 16.40
CA GLY A 275 -20.54 0.05 17.16
C GLY A 275 -19.60 -0.87 16.38
N PHE A 276 -18.66 -0.32 15.60
CA PHE A 276 -17.60 -1.09 14.94
C PHE A 276 -16.20 -0.54 15.28
N THR A 277 -15.16 -1.35 15.14
CA THR A 277 -13.78 -0.91 15.35
C THR A 277 -13.23 -0.21 14.10
N LEU A 278 -12.88 1.08 14.23
CA LEU A 278 -12.22 1.82 13.16
C LEU A 278 -10.78 1.32 12.98
N GLY A 279 -10.47 0.75 11.82
CA GLY A 279 -9.09 0.45 11.43
C GLY A 279 -8.46 1.65 10.73
N LEU A 280 -7.34 2.15 11.26
CA LEU A 280 -6.69 3.34 10.74
C LEU A 280 -5.23 3.04 10.34
N LYS A 281 -4.87 3.34 9.08
CA LYS A 281 -3.49 3.45 8.61
C LYS A 281 -3.18 4.90 8.31
N LEU A 282 -2.25 5.50 9.05
CA LEU A 282 -1.83 6.87 8.80
C LEU A 282 -0.59 6.91 7.90
N VAL A 283 -0.66 7.69 6.82
CA VAL A 283 0.47 8.00 5.93
C VAL A 283 0.61 9.50 5.78
N ARG A 284 1.71 9.99 5.22
CA ARG A 284 1.82 11.39 4.80
C ARG A 284 0.97 11.64 3.54
N GLY A 285 1.31 11.00 2.43
CA GLY A 285 0.60 11.12 1.16
C GLY A 285 1.51 10.77 -0.02
N ALA A 286 0.93 10.44 -1.17
CA ALA A 286 1.68 10.03 -2.37
C ALA A 286 1.31 10.82 -3.64
N TYR A 287 0.24 11.62 -3.62
CA TYR A 287 -0.36 12.29 -4.78
C TYR A 287 -0.15 13.81 -4.77
N MET A 288 0.87 14.29 -4.05
CA MET A 288 1.15 15.74 -3.86
C MET A 288 1.30 16.55 -5.16
N LEU A 289 1.77 15.91 -6.23
CA LEU A 289 1.99 16.56 -7.53
C LEU A 289 0.75 16.52 -8.43
N SER A 290 -0.23 15.67 -8.11
CA SER A 290 -1.39 15.40 -8.96
C SER A 290 -2.72 15.83 -8.34
N ASP A 291 -2.78 16.00 -7.01
CA ASP A 291 -3.98 16.51 -6.33
C ASP A 291 -4.02 18.04 -6.26
N ASP A 292 -5.21 18.58 -5.95
CA ASP A 292 -5.38 20.01 -5.74
C ASP A 292 -4.51 20.52 -4.58
N ARG A 293 -3.55 21.40 -4.92
CA ARG A 293 -2.61 22.00 -3.99
C ARG A 293 -3.30 22.74 -2.84
N SER A 294 -4.51 23.27 -3.05
CA SER A 294 -5.27 24.01 -2.03
C SER A 294 -5.63 23.15 -0.81
N LEU A 295 -5.78 21.83 -1.02
CA LEU A 295 -6.13 20.85 0.01
C LEU A 295 -4.93 20.46 0.90
N ILE A 296 -3.72 20.69 0.41
CA ILE A 296 -2.47 20.17 0.98
C ILE A 296 -1.81 21.23 1.86
N HIS A 297 -1.20 20.83 2.97
CA HIS A 297 -0.36 21.69 3.81
C HIS A 297 0.68 22.48 3.00
N ASP A 298 1.01 23.70 3.42
CA ASP A 298 1.82 24.62 2.61
C ASP A 298 3.30 24.21 2.61
N THR A 299 3.74 23.59 3.71
CA THR A 299 5.10 23.10 3.89
C THR A 299 5.18 21.62 4.25
N LYS A 300 6.35 21.01 4.01
CA LYS A 300 6.65 19.64 4.48
C LYS A 300 6.55 19.56 6.01
N GLN A 301 7.02 20.58 6.72
CA GLN A 301 7.00 20.61 8.18
C GLN A 301 5.57 20.55 8.71
N GLU A 302 4.64 21.30 8.13
CA GLU A 302 3.22 21.21 8.51
C GLU A 302 2.62 19.82 8.28
N THR A 303 3.00 19.13 7.20
CA THR A 303 2.58 17.72 6.98
C THR A 303 3.14 16.80 8.06
N ASP A 304 4.40 17.03 8.48
CA ASP A 304 5.02 16.26 9.56
C ASP A 304 4.34 16.55 10.91
N ASP A 305 4.04 17.80 11.18
CA ASP A 305 3.37 18.23 12.42
C ASP A 305 1.95 17.65 12.49
N ALA A 306 1.21 17.68 11.37
CA ALA A 306 -0.11 17.05 11.28
C ALA A 306 -0.04 15.53 11.48
N TYR A 307 0.94 14.85 10.85
CA TYR A 307 1.13 13.41 11.04
C TYR A 307 1.42 13.08 12.50
N ASN A 308 2.36 13.81 13.13
CA ASN A 308 2.74 13.59 14.52
C ASN A 308 1.56 13.85 15.46
N HIS A 309 0.82 14.96 15.25
CA HIS A 309 -0.35 15.31 16.06
C HIS A 309 -1.43 14.23 16.05
N ILE A 310 -1.68 13.57 14.91
CA ILE A 310 -2.66 12.48 14.82
C ILE A 310 -2.20 11.23 15.59
N THR A 311 -0.89 11.02 15.73
CA THR A 311 -0.32 9.81 16.36
C THR A 311 -0.08 9.90 17.86
N THR A 312 -0.13 11.11 18.44
CA THR A 312 0.13 11.37 19.86
C THR A 312 -1.17 11.60 20.63
#